data_AF-A0A501XT45-F1
#
_entry.id   AF-A0A501XT45-F1
#
_cell.length_a   1.000
_cell.length_b   1.000
_cell.length_c   1.000
_cell.angle_alpha   90.00
_cell.angle_beta   90.00
_cell.angle_gamma   90.00
#
_symmetry.space_group_name_H-M   'P 1'
#
loop_
_entity.id
_entity.type
_entity.pdbx_description
1 polymer ?
#
loop_
_entity_poly.entity_id
_entity_poly.type
_entity_poly.pdbx_seq_one_letter_code
_entity_poly.pdbx_strand_id
1 'polypeptide(L)'
;MSIKLLSSNNRKFASLEAKLSQLGIELLIKDLDLVEVQSQDVTETVKAKAKSAAKLLGEPVLVDDVALYLNTYNQYPGPLVKHMIEGIGFDGIKALLNGKDNSAMMVCALAIDCGDVVFSYKGIVKGRIDLDAEIEDEKMLLSSIFKCDDQEALGMRHRELAFDKLANEILAIRASIATKNVDAGKQPDVCDLTSEYNCVFCQEFDYVETSVFANLVGDEIKNRVVYEDDDFIIIVPIGQFVEGGLLLLSKEHIHSFAHLSDDKYQALEELVEKIKLAVKEHWGIMPIVFEHGPAIDKTKGRCCVDHAHFNIFPIPDDTVHDNLKDRYPYSVGHVNGLQLYKDLEEGYLYVDSPITGRHVYDGSNVPSQLIRRYITKHMGIAERWHWRHYMGVDEMKATLSKLENFK
;
A
#
# COMPACT_ATOMS: atom_id res chain seq x y z
N MET A 1 -5.00 9.01 5.63
CA MET A 1 -6.31 9.28 4.99
C MET A 1 -7.26 8.08 5.11
N SER A 2 -8.48 8.31 5.59
CA SER A 2 -9.53 7.29 5.78
C SER A 2 -10.45 7.20 4.56
N ILE A 3 -10.76 5.99 4.08
CA ILE A 3 -11.68 5.77 2.95
C ILE A 3 -13.10 5.62 3.50
N LYS A 4 -14.08 6.32 2.93
CA LYS A 4 -15.49 6.19 3.35
C LYS A 4 -16.19 5.12 2.51
N LEU A 5 -16.93 4.23 3.15
CA LEU A 5 -17.84 3.26 2.53
C LEU A 5 -19.29 3.72 2.70
N LEU A 6 -19.94 4.06 1.59
CA LEU A 6 -21.33 4.53 1.59
C LEU A 6 -22.32 3.36 1.65
N SER A 7 -23.26 3.42 2.60
CA SER A 7 -24.38 2.50 2.69
C SER A 7 -25.61 3.17 3.28
N SER A 8 -26.80 2.75 2.85
CA SER A 8 -28.06 3.08 3.53
C SER A 8 -28.46 2.02 4.57
N ASN A 9 -27.77 0.87 4.60
CA ASN A 9 -28.03 -0.22 5.53
C ASN A 9 -26.80 -0.47 6.43
N ASN A 10 -26.94 -0.18 7.72
CA ASN A 10 -25.87 -0.35 8.70
C ASN A 10 -25.58 -1.82 9.05
N ARG A 11 -26.54 -2.74 8.86
CA ARG A 11 -26.36 -4.17 9.17
C ARG A 11 -25.53 -4.90 8.12
N LYS A 12 -25.46 -4.37 6.90
CA LYS A 12 -24.81 -5.00 5.74
C LYS A 12 -23.33 -5.33 5.97
N PHE A 13 -22.67 -4.53 6.81
CA PHE A 13 -21.24 -4.61 7.06
C PHE A 13 -20.90 -4.96 8.52
N ALA A 14 -21.89 -5.34 9.34
CA ALA A 14 -21.68 -5.68 10.76
C ALA A 14 -20.65 -6.82 10.92
N SER A 15 -20.70 -7.83 10.07
CA SER A 15 -19.71 -8.93 10.08
C SER A 15 -18.33 -8.55 9.56
N LEU A 16 -18.16 -7.34 9.01
CA LEU A 16 -16.93 -6.86 8.40
C LEU A 16 -16.30 -5.70 9.18
N GLU A 17 -16.85 -5.29 10.32
CA GLU A 17 -16.36 -4.15 11.12
C GLU A 17 -14.86 -4.25 11.44
N ALA A 18 -14.39 -5.42 11.88
CA ALA A 18 -12.97 -5.64 12.16
C ALA A 18 -12.09 -5.44 10.91
N LYS A 19 -12.54 -5.95 9.75
CA LYS A 19 -11.82 -5.83 8.48
C LYS A 19 -11.82 -4.39 7.96
N LEU A 20 -12.95 -3.69 8.07
CA LEU A 20 -13.05 -2.28 7.71
C LEU A 20 -12.12 -1.43 8.57
N SER A 21 -12.10 -1.66 9.89
CA SER A 21 -11.19 -1.00 10.82
C SER A 21 -9.72 -1.27 10.47
N GLN A 22 -9.36 -2.52 10.19
CA GLN A 22 -8.00 -2.90 9.78
C GLN A 22 -7.56 -2.18 8.49
N LEU A 23 -8.48 -2.03 7.54
CA LEU A 23 -8.26 -1.34 6.27
C LEU A 23 -8.37 0.19 6.37
N GLY A 24 -8.65 0.76 7.55
CA GLY A 24 -8.91 2.19 7.70
C GLY A 24 -10.07 2.68 6.81
N ILE A 25 -11.13 1.87 6.72
CA ILE A 25 -12.36 2.19 5.99
C ILE A 25 -13.45 2.53 7.01
N GLU A 26 -14.02 3.73 6.91
CA GLU A 26 -15.11 4.21 7.74
C GLU A 26 -16.46 4.01 7.07
N LEU A 27 -17.42 3.47 7.80
CA LEU A 27 -18.79 3.31 7.30
C LEU A 27 -19.55 4.64 7.36
N LEU A 28 -19.91 5.16 6.20
CA LEU A 28 -20.75 6.34 6.03
C LEU A 28 -22.21 5.93 5.81
N ILE A 29 -23.02 6.04 6.86
CA ILE A 29 -24.46 5.78 6.78
C ILE A 29 -25.18 7.01 6.23
N LYS A 30 -25.56 6.96 4.96
CA LYS A 30 -26.30 8.03 4.29
C LYS A 30 -27.14 7.46 3.16
N ASP A 31 -28.39 7.89 3.10
CA ASP A 31 -29.27 7.61 1.97
C ASP A 31 -29.05 8.69 0.90
N LEU A 32 -28.65 8.27 -0.29
CA LEU A 32 -28.39 9.14 -1.43
C LEU A 32 -29.10 8.57 -2.65
N ASP A 33 -29.72 9.46 -3.43
CA ASP A 33 -30.29 9.11 -4.72
C ASP A 33 -29.13 8.95 -5.73
N LEU A 34 -28.69 7.71 -5.91
CA LEU A 34 -27.57 7.35 -6.77
C LEU A 34 -28.08 6.82 -8.11
N VAL A 35 -27.33 7.09 -9.18
CA VAL A 35 -27.63 6.51 -10.49
C VAL A 35 -27.43 4.99 -10.45
N GLU A 36 -28.50 4.24 -10.67
CA GLU A 36 -28.49 2.77 -10.84
C GLU A 36 -28.67 2.43 -12.33
N VAL A 37 -27.56 2.12 -13.02
CA VAL A 37 -27.58 1.73 -14.44
C VAL A 37 -28.12 0.32 -14.58
N GLN A 38 -28.98 0.08 -15.58
CA GLN A 38 -29.44 -1.27 -15.91
C GLN A 38 -28.37 -2.00 -16.74
N SER A 39 -27.71 -2.99 -16.13
CA SER A 39 -26.75 -3.87 -16.80
C SER A 39 -26.86 -5.30 -16.24
N GLN A 40 -26.37 -6.26 -17.02
CA GLN A 40 -26.15 -7.63 -16.53
C GLN A 40 -24.78 -7.77 -15.82
N ASP A 41 -23.83 -6.87 -16.04
CA ASP A 41 -22.55 -6.87 -15.33
C ASP A 41 -22.61 -5.93 -14.11
N VAL A 42 -22.52 -6.52 -12.92
CA VAL A 42 -22.48 -5.79 -11.65
C VAL A 42 -21.29 -4.83 -11.55
N THR A 43 -20.22 -5.06 -12.33
CA THR A 43 -19.09 -4.12 -12.39
C THR A 43 -19.49 -2.81 -13.05
N GLU A 44 -20.35 -2.83 -14.07
CA GLU A 44 -20.82 -1.60 -14.72
C GLU A 44 -21.74 -0.80 -13.79
N THR A 45 -22.65 -1.50 -13.10
CA THR A 45 -23.60 -0.89 -12.16
C THR A 45 -22.86 -0.22 -10.98
N VAL A 46 -21.93 -0.93 -10.34
CA VAL A 46 -21.19 -0.39 -9.19
C VAL A 46 -20.26 0.76 -9.57
N LYS A 47 -19.64 0.73 -10.78
CA LYS A 47 -18.79 1.83 -11.26
C LYS A 47 -19.61 3.10 -11.54
N ALA A 48 -20.77 2.97 -12.16
CA ALA A 48 -21.67 4.10 -12.36
C ALA A 48 -22.15 4.69 -11.03
N LYS A 49 -22.48 3.82 -10.07
CA LYS A 49 -22.84 4.19 -8.70
C LYS A 49 -21.71 4.93 -7.99
N ALA A 50 -20.46 4.46 -8.11
CA ALA A 50 -19.29 5.11 -7.51
C ALA A 50 -19.07 6.52 -8.06
N LYS A 51 -19.16 6.70 -9.39
CA LYS A 51 -19.07 8.01 -10.04
C LYS A 51 -20.17 8.96 -9.59
N SER A 52 -21.41 8.47 -9.50
CA SER A 52 -22.55 9.25 -9.00
C SER A 52 -22.34 9.67 -7.55
N ALA A 53 -21.88 8.75 -6.69
CA ALA A 53 -21.67 9.01 -5.28
C ALA A 53 -20.53 10.02 -5.05
N ALA A 54 -19.40 9.85 -5.75
CA ALA A 54 -18.27 10.77 -5.68
C ALA A 54 -18.65 12.18 -6.13
N LYS A 55 -19.45 12.30 -7.19
CA LYS A 55 -19.98 13.60 -7.66
C LYS A 55 -20.88 14.29 -6.62
N LEU A 56 -21.75 13.53 -5.93
CA LEU A 56 -22.68 14.09 -4.94
C LEU A 56 -21.99 14.47 -3.63
N LEU A 57 -20.97 13.74 -3.21
CA LEU A 57 -20.24 14.00 -1.96
C LEU A 57 -19.06 14.97 -2.15
N GLY A 58 -18.58 15.17 -3.38
CA GLY A 58 -17.42 16.00 -3.67
C GLY A 58 -16.08 15.36 -3.29
N GLU A 59 -16.10 14.08 -2.90
CA GLU A 59 -14.93 13.31 -2.47
C GLU A 59 -15.06 11.85 -2.95
N PRO A 60 -13.94 11.13 -3.20
CA PRO A 60 -13.97 9.70 -3.47
C PRO A 60 -14.65 8.92 -2.34
N VAL A 61 -15.55 8.01 -2.71
CA VAL A 61 -16.29 7.17 -1.77
C VAL A 61 -16.39 5.75 -2.32
N LEU A 62 -16.16 4.77 -1.46
CA LEU A 62 -16.35 3.35 -1.76
C LEU A 62 -17.84 3.05 -1.72
N VAL A 63 -18.35 2.38 -2.75
CA VAL A 63 -19.73 1.88 -2.82
C VAL A 63 -19.71 0.39 -3.11
N ASP A 64 -20.82 -0.29 -2.84
CA ASP A 64 -21.01 -1.68 -3.20
C ASP A 64 -22.31 -1.94 -3.96
N ASP A 65 -22.34 -3.06 -4.68
CA ASP A 65 -23.51 -3.60 -5.34
C ASP A 65 -23.50 -5.14 -5.33
N VAL A 66 -24.67 -5.77 -5.33
CA VAL A 66 -24.81 -7.22 -5.22
C VAL A 66 -25.66 -7.76 -6.36
N ALA A 67 -25.16 -8.82 -7.00
CA ALA A 67 -25.86 -9.52 -8.06
C ALA A 67 -26.09 -10.99 -7.70
N LEU A 68 -27.24 -11.52 -8.15
CA LEU A 68 -27.56 -12.94 -8.14
C LEU A 68 -27.67 -13.44 -9.58
N TYR A 69 -26.80 -14.37 -9.95
CA TYR A 69 -26.78 -14.95 -11.28
C TYR A 69 -27.32 -16.39 -11.23
N LEU A 70 -28.52 -16.62 -11.78
CA LEU A 70 -29.13 -17.95 -11.87
C LEU A 70 -28.68 -18.64 -13.17
N ASN A 71 -28.10 -19.83 -13.08
CA ASN A 71 -27.62 -20.54 -14.27
C ASN A 71 -28.77 -20.90 -15.23
N THR A 72 -29.92 -21.31 -14.67
CA THR A 72 -31.15 -21.64 -15.42
C THR A 72 -31.68 -20.49 -16.29
N TYR A 73 -31.38 -19.25 -15.95
CA TYR A 73 -31.93 -18.07 -16.62
C TYR A 73 -30.88 -17.23 -17.33
N ASN A 74 -29.83 -17.87 -17.86
CA ASN A 74 -28.72 -17.19 -18.54
C ASN A 74 -28.16 -16.04 -17.69
N GLN A 75 -27.97 -16.31 -16.39
CA GLN A 75 -27.47 -15.38 -15.38
C GLN A 75 -28.47 -14.26 -14.98
N TYR A 76 -29.67 -14.18 -15.52
CA TYR A 76 -30.71 -13.30 -14.97
C TYR A 76 -31.07 -13.73 -13.52
N PRO A 77 -31.36 -12.80 -12.58
CA PRO A 77 -31.53 -11.35 -12.74
C PRO A 77 -30.23 -10.53 -12.72
N GLY A 78 -29.11 -11.11 -12.32
CA GLY A 78 -27.86 -10.38 -12.13
C GLY A 78 -28.02 -9.22 -11.13
N PRO A 79 -27.55 -8.00 -11.44
CA PRO A 79 -27.69 -6.81 -10.58
C PRO A 79 -29.15 -6.39 -10.32
N LEU A 80 -30.10 -6.84 -11.15
CA LEU A 80 -31.53 -6.49 -11.00
C LEU A 80 -32.24 -7.31 -9.92
N VAL A 81 -31.50 -8.07 -9.11
CA VAL A 81 -32.06 -8.97 -8.10
C VAL A 81 -32.96 -8.25 -7.10
N LYS A 82 -32.64 -7.01 -6.71
CA LYS A 82 -33.49 -6.21 -5.83
C LYS A 82 -34.88 -5.99 -6.43
N HIS A 83 -34.95 -5.58 -7.70
CA HIS A 83 -36.23 -5.40 -8.40
C HIS A 83 -37.00 -6.71 -8.58
N MET A 84 -36.29 -7.82 -8.83
CA MET A 84 -36.92 -9.14 -8.87
C MET A 84 -37.56 -9.47 -7.51
N ILE A 85 -36.82 -9.30 -6.41
CA ILE A 85 -37.32 -9.58 -5.05
C ILE A 85 -38.51 -8.67 -4.71
N GLU A 86 -38.43 -7.37 -4.98
CA GLU A 86 -39.52 -6.42 -4.72
C GLU A 86 -40.77 -6.73 -5.56
N GLY A 87 -40.59 -7.22 -6.79
CA GLY A 87 -41.69 -7.50 -7.71
C GLY A 87 -42.39 -8.83 -7.46
N ILE A 88 -41.63 -9.92 -7.30
CA ILE A 88 -42.18 -11.29 -7.24
C ILE A 88 -41.96 -12.00 -5.91
N GLY A 89 -41.14 -11.44 -5.02
CA GLY A 89 -40.83 -12.02 -3.72
C GLY A 89 -40.20 -13.42 -3.79
N PHE A 90 -40.08 -14.07 -2.63
CA PHE A 90 -39.54 -15.44 -2.56
C PHE A 90 -40.49 -16.47 -3.20
N ASP A 91 -41.80 -16.31 -3.04
CA ASP A 91 -42.78 -17.22 -3.66
C ASP A 91 -42.70 -17.21 -5.19
N GLY A 92 -42.49 -16.04 -5.81
CA GLY A 92 -42.24 -15.95 -7.24
C GLY A 92 -40.94 -16.62 -7.66
N ILE A 93 -39.86 -16.45 -6.87
CA ILE A 93 -38.58 -17.14 -7.11
C ILE A 93 -38.77 -18.66 -7.04
N LYS A 94 -39.52 -19.17 -6.04
CA LYS A 94 -39.88 -20.59 -5.93
C LYS A 94 -40.64 -21.08 -7.16
N ALA A 95 -41.64 -20.32 -7.61
CA ALA A 95 -42.39 -20.65 -8.81
C ALA A 95 -41.51 -20.68 -10.07
N LEU A 96 -40.55 -19.75 -10.20
CA LEU A 96 -39.61 -19.72 -11.32
C LEU A 96 -38.65 -20.94 -11.30
N LEU A 97 -38.18 -21.36 -10.13
CA LEU A 97 -37.19 -22.44 -10.02
C LEU A 97 -37.80 -23.83 -9.82
N ASN A 98 -39.12 -23.94 -9.66
CA ASN A 98 -39.81 -25.22 -9.43
C ASN A 98 -39.50 -26.25 -10.55
N GLY A 99 -38.92 -27.38 -10.16
CA GLY A 99 -38.53 -28.45 -11.08
C GLY A 99 -37.38 -28.11 -12.03
N LYS A 100 -36.63 -27.03 -11.77
CA LYS A 100 -35.47 -26.60 -12.58
C LYS A 100 -34.18 -26.64 -11.76
N ASP A 101 -33.05 -26.49 -12.44
CA ASP A 101 -31.76 -26.27 -11.77
C ASP A 101 -31.81 -24.97 -10.95
N ASN A 102 -31.42 -25.06 -9.69
CA ASN A 102 -31.37 -23.94 -8.74
C ASN A 102 -29.93 -23.45 -8.50
N SER A 103 -28.95 -23.95 -9.26
CA SER A 103 -27.57 -23.49 -9.18
C SER A 103 -27.44 -22.01 -9.55
N ALA A 104 -26.62 -21.31 -8.76
CA ALA A 104 -26.52 -19.86 -8.80
C ALA A 104 -25.15 -19.36 -8.34
N MET A 105 -24.87 -18.09 -8.63
CA MET A 105 -23.71 -17.39 -8.09
C MET A 105 -24.14 -16.08 -7.44
N MET A 106 -23.61 -15.79 -6.26
CA MET A 106 -23.69 -14.47 -5.64
C MET A 106 -22.39 -13.71 -5.88
N VAL A 107 -22.53 -12.44 -6.27
CA VAL A 107 -21.39 -11.55 -6.51
C VAL A 107 -21.57 -10.27 -5.73
N CYS A 108 -20.57 -9.90 -4.93
CA CYS A 108 -20.42 -8.53 -4.43
C CYS A 108 -19.43 -7.82 -5.34
N ALA A 109 -19.78 -6.64 -5.82
CA ALA A 109 -18.85 -5.72 -6.43
C ALA A 109 -18.66 -4.50 -5.53
N LEU A 110 -17.41 -4.08 -5.39
CA LEU A 110 -17.01 -2.82 -4.76
C LEU A 110 -16.47 -1.89 -5.84
N ALA A 111 -16.70 -0.58 -5.73
CA ALA A 111 -15.98 0.39 -6.54
C ALA A 111 -15.78 1.73 -5.83
N ILE A 112 -14.69 2.41 -6.17
CA ILE A 112 -14.37 3.77 -5.73
C ILE A 112 -13.87 4.56 -6.93
N ASP A 113 -14.44 5.75 -7.13
CA ASP A 113 -14.02 6.68 -8.17
C ASP A 113 -13.00 7.68 -7.60
N CYS A 114 -11.75 7.53 -8.05
CA CYS A 114 -10.63 8.41 -7.68
C CYS A 114 -10.42 9.56 -8.68
N GLY A 115 -11.27 9.70 -9.71
CA GLY A 115 -11.11 10.67 -10.79
C GLY A 115 -10.56 10.01 -12.06
N ASP A 116 -9.23 9.95 -12.21
CA ASP A 116 -8.59 9.38 -13.39
C ASP A 116 -8.79 7.86 -13.49
N VAL A 117 -8.93 7.21 -12.34
CA VAL A 117 -9.10 5.76 -12.22
C VAL A 117 -10.32 5.45 -11.36
N VAL A 118 -11.08 4.45 -11.79
CA VAL A 118 -12.14 3.82 -10.99
C VAL A 118 -11.71 2.41 -10.65
N PHE A 119 -11.35 2.19 -9.38
CA PHE A 119 -11.03 0.86 -8.87
C PHE A 119 -12.31 0.07 -8.67
N SER A 120 -12.27 -1.24 -8.97
CA SER A 120 -13.41 -2.12 -8.75
C SER A 120 -13.00 -3.55 -8.48
N TYR A 121 -13.63 -4.19 -7.49
CA TYR A 121 -13.29 -5.53 -7.04
C TYR A 121 -14.53 -6.40 -6.95
N LYS A 122 -14.42 -7.69 -7.33
CA LYS A 122 -15.53 -8.65 -7.27
C LYS A 122 -15.19 -9.84 -6.37
N GLY A 123 -16.02 -10.10 -5.38
CA GLY A 123 -16.03 -11.37 -4.66
C GLY A 123 -17.19 -12.24 -5.15
N ILE A 124 -16.91 -13.50 -5.46
CA ILE A 124 -17.83 -14.41 -6.14
C ILE A 124 -17.95 -15.68 -5.31
N VAL A 125 -19.19 -16.13 -5.07
CA VAL A 125 -19.48 -17.39 -4.40
C VAL A 125 -20.47 -18.19 -5.24
N LYS A 126 -20.14 -19.47 -5.47
CA LYS A 126 -21.01 -20.44 -6.14
C LYS A 126 -21.88 -21.17 -5.11
N GLY A 127 -23.08 -21.52 -5.52
CA GLY A 127 -24.05 -22.15 -4.66
C GLY A 127 -25.35 -22.45 -5.38
N ARG A 128 -26.43 -22.45 -4.60
CA ARG A 128 -27.78 -22.72 -5.08
C ARG A 128 -28.83 -21.98 -4.25
N ILE A 129 -30.01 -21.78 -4.84
CA ILE A 129 -31.17 -21.25 -4.11
C ILE A 129 -31.87 -22.39 -3.38
N ASP A 130 -31.98 -22.25 -2.06
CA ASP A 130 -32.74 -23.11 -1.19
C ASP A 130 -34.22 -22.71 -1.23
N LEU A 131 -35.03 -23.52 -1.92
CA LEU A 131 -36.45 -23.24 -2.11
C LEU A 131 -37.28 -23.49 -0.84
N ASP A 132 -36.70 -24.21 0.12
CA ASP A 132 -37.32 -24.56 1.41
C ASP A 132 -36.77 -23.73 2.58
N ALA A 133 -35.99 -22.68 2.30
CA ALA A 133 -35.38 -21.85 3.34
C ALA A 133 -36.43 -21.12 4.20
N GLU A 134 -36.18 -21.08 5.50
CA GLU A 134 -36.89 -20.18 6.42
C GLU A 134 -36.33 -18.76 6.29
N ILE A 135 -37.22 -17.78 6.16
CA ILE A 135 -36.82 -16.38 5.99
C ILE A 135 -36.68 -15.72 7.35
N GLU A 136 -35.44 -15.43 7.74
CA GLU A 136 -35.13 -14.76 9.01
C GLU A 136 -35.31 -13.23 8.92
N ASP A 137 -34.93 -12.62 7.80
CA ASP A 137 -35.05 -11.18 7.56
C ASP A 137 -35.46 -10.92 6.10
N GLU A 138 -36.68 -10.43 5.88
CA GLU A 138 -37.20 -10.09 4.56
C GLU A 138 -36.34 -9.02 3.84
N LYS A 139 -35.66 -8.12 4.58
CA LYS A 139 -34.77 -7.10 4.01
C LYS A 139 -33.43 -7.68 3.55
N MET A 140 -33.08 -8.88 4.01
CA MET A 140 -31.87 -9.60 3.64
C MET A 140 -32.21 -10.99 3.08
N LEU A 141 -33.28 -11.09 2.30
CA LEU A 141 -33.80 -12.35 1.75
C LEU A 141 -32.71 -13.24 1.14
N LEU A 142 -31.79 -12.67 0.35
CA LEU A 142 -30.70 -13.42 -0.28
C LEU A 142 -29.78 -14.12 0.72
N SER A 143 -29.60 -13.54 1.90
CA SER A 143 -28.81 -14.15 2.98
C SER A 143 -29.49 -15.37 3.59
N SER A 144 -30.82 -15.47 3.53
CA SER A 144 -31.58 -16.64 3.98
C SER A 144 -31.65 -17.73 2.92
N ILE A 145 -31.87 -17.36 1.65
CA ILE A 145 -32.21 -18.33 0.60
C ILE A 145 -31.01 -18.86 -0.20
N PHE A 146 -29.85 -18.22 -0.16
CA PHE A 146 -28.68 -18.68 -0.91
C PHE A 146 -27.80 -19.61 -0.06
N LYS A 147 -27.61 -20.84 -0.53
CA LYS A 147 -26.69 -21.82 0.09
C LYS A 147 -25.41 -21.92 -0.73
N CYS A 148 -24.29 -21.58 -0.10
CA CYS A 148 -22.96 -21.76 -0.66
C CYS A 148 -22.64 -23.26 -0.85
N ASP A 149 -21.86 -23.60 -1.86
CA ASP A 149 -21.38 -24.98 -2.04
C ASP A 149 -20.35 -25.37 -0.97
N ASP A 150 -19.56 -24.40 -0.50
CA ASP A 150 -18.68 -24.55 0.66
C ASP A 150 -19.51 -24.48 1.96
N GLN A 151 -19.64 -25.62 2.66
CA GLN A 151 -20.53 -25.77 3.82
C GLN A 151 -20.13 -24.95 5.06
N GLU A 152 -18.92 -24.39 5.11
CA GLU A 152 -18.45 -23.53 6.21
C GLU A 152 -18.76 -22.04 5.97
N ALA A 153 -19.28 -21.65 4.79
CA ALA A 153 -19.45 -20.26 4.41
C ALA A 153 -20.85 -19.71 4.71
N LEU A 154 -20.94 -18.80 5.70
CA LEU A 154 -22.11 -17.94 5.91
C LEU A 154 -22.40 -17.07 4.68
N GLY A 155 -23.68 -16.71 4.46
CA GLY A 155 -24.21 -16.06 3.25
C GLY A 155 -23.65 -14.68 2.86
N MET A 156 -22.58 -14.20 3.50
CA MET A 156 -21.90 -12.92 3.20
C MET A 156 -20.48 -13.06 2.65
N ARG A 157 -19.98 -14.28 2.42
CA ARG A 157 -18.60 -14.52 1.95
C ARG A 157 -18.23 -13.82 0.63
N HIS A 158 -19.19 -13.61 -0.27
CA HIS A 158 -18.97 -12.85 -1.51
C HIS A 158 -18.52 -11.40 -1.21
N ARG A 159 -19.00 -10.77 -0.13
CA ARG A 159 -18.54 -9.42 0.28
C ARG A 159 -17.13 -9.48 0.85
N GLU A 160 -16.88 -10.44 1.73
CA GLU A 160 -15.56 -10.63 2.34
C GLU A 160 -14.46 -10.80 1.28
N LEU A 161 -14.71 -11.67 0.28
CA LEU A 161 -13.81 -11.89 -0.86
C LEU A 161 -13.59 -10.63 -1.71
N ALA A 162 -14.59 -9.76 -1.83
CA ALA A 162 -14.44 -8.49 -2.52
C ALA A 162 -13.50 -7.55 -1.73
N PHE A 163 -13.65 -7.51 -0.41
CA PHE A 163 -12.75 -6.75 0.46
C PHE A 163 -11.34 -7.33 0.54
N ASP A 164 -11.14 -8.64 0.44
CA ASP A 164 -9.79 -9.24 0.35
C ASP A 164 -9.07 -8.74 -0.90
N LYS A 165 -9.77 -8.70 -2.03
CA LYS A 165 -9.19 -8.19 -3.28
C LYS A 165 -8.90 -6.69 -3.19
N LEU A 166 -9.80 -5.91 -2.58
CA LEU A 166 -9.59 -4.49 -2.33
C LEU A 166 -8.39 -4.25 -1.40
N ALA A 167 -8.23 -5.08 -0.36
CA ALA A 167 -7.15 -4.96 0.63
C ALA A 167 -5.77 -5.01 -0.04
N ASN A 168 -5.61 -5.83 -1.07
CA ASN A 168 -4.35 -5.96 -1.81
C ASN A 168 -3.97 -4.69 -2.59
N GLU A 169 -4.92 -3.77 -2.83
CA GLU A 169 -4.70 -2.53 -3.58
C GLU A 169 -5.03 -1.28 -2.75
N ILE A 170 -5.23 -1.42 -1.42
CA ILE A 170 -5.64 -0.31 -0.55
C ILE A 170 -4.66 0.88 -0.61
N LEU A 171 -3.36 0.60 -0.74
CA LEU A 171 -2.33 1.62 -0.87
C LEU A 171 -2.42 2.36 -2.21
N ALA A 172 -2.66 1.64 -3.31
CA ALA A 172 -2.83 2.24 -4.64
C ALA A 172 -4.10 3.12 -4.70
N ILE A 173 -5.17 2.71 -4.03
CA ILE A 173 -6.39 3.51 -3.87
C ILE A 173 -6.07 4.80 -3.11
N ARG A 174 -5.42 4.70 -1.95
CA ARG A 174 -5.06 5.88 -1.12
C ARG A 174 -4.14 6.84 -1.87
N ALA A 175 -3.15 6.31 -2.59
CA ALA A 175 -2.27 7.05 -3.49
C ALA A 175 -3.08 7.86 -4.52
N SER A 176 -4.00 7.20 -5.23
CA SER A 176 -4.84 7.84 -6.25
C SER A 176 -5.75 8.94 -5.67
N ILE A 177 -6.23 8.77 -4.44
CA ILE A 177 -7.03 9.80 -3.75
C ILE A 177 -6.13 10.98 -3.34
N ALA A 178 -4.91 10.71 -2.87
CA ALA A 178 -3.99 11.74 -2.39
C ALA A 178 -3.56 12.70 -3.52
N THR A 179 -3.18 12.18 -4.69
CA THR A 179 -2.78 13.00 -5.84
C THR A 179 -3.89 13.98 -6.27
N LYS A 180 -5.16 13.53 -6.28
CA LYS A 180 -6.30 14.41 -6.60
C LYS A 180 -6.45 15.59 -5.62
N ASN A 181 -6.18 15.38 -4.33
CA ASN A 181 -6.27 16.45 -3.33
C ASN A 181 -5.18 17.52 -3.51
N VAL A 182 -4.04 17.16 -4.09
CA VAL A 182 -2.99 18.11 -4.48
C VAL A 182 -3.49 18.97 -5.65
N ASP A 183 -3.96 18.33 -6.73
CA ASP A 183 -4.47 19.02 -7.93
C ASP A 183 -5.68 19.94 -7.67
N ALA A 184 -6.49 19.61 -6.66
CA ALA A 184 -7.70 20.35 -6.31
C ALA A 184 -7.47 21.61 -5.45
N GLY A 185 -6.24 21.95 -5.07
CA GLY A 185 -5.98 23.21 -4.35
C GLY A 185 -4.80 23.28 -3.39
N LYS A 186 -3.80 22.41 -3.50
CA LYS A 186 -2.49 22.64 -2.86
C LYS A 186 -1.43 22.63 -3.93
N GLN A 187 -0.84 23.81 -4.14
CA GLN A 187 0.43 23.93 -4.85
C GLN A 187 1.37 22.87 -4.25
N PRO A 188 2.11 22.08 -5.04
CA PRO A 188 3.16 21.24 -4.49
C PRO A 188 4.00 22.16 -3.61
N ASP A 189 4.34 21.72 -2.40
CA ASP A 189 5.36 22.37 -1.59
C ASP A 189 6.66 22.24 -2.40
N VAL A 190 6.83 23.10 -3.39
CA VAL A 190 8.13 23.43 -3.95
C VAL A 190 8.85 23.98 -2.74
N CYS A 191 9.79 23.18 -2.23
CA CYS A 191 10.69 23.55 -1.17
C CYS A 191 11.23 24.95 -1.51
N ASP A 192 10.70 25.97 -0.83
CA ASP A 192 11.06 27.35 -1.04
C ASP A 192 12.51 27.46 -0.58
N LEU A 193 13.44 27.59 -1.53
CA LEU A 193 14.91 27.52 -1.35
C LEU A 193 15.48 28.69 -0.52
N THR A 194 14.67 29.33 0.32
CA THR A 194 14.97 30.63 0.94
C THR A 194 14.98 30.64 2.47
N SER A 195 14.88 29.49 3.16
CA SER A 195 15.13 29.42 4.61
C SER A 195 16.03 28.26 5.00
N GLU A 196 17.09 28.54 5.77
CA GLU A 196 18.05 27.60 6.36
C GLU A 196 17.42 26.23 6.75
N TYR A 197 17.61 25.21 5.92
CA TYR A 197 17.19 23.83 6.19
C TYR A 197 18.27 23.10 6.99
N ASN A 198 17.92 22.56 8.15
CA ASN A 198 18.77 21.64 8.94
C ASN A 198 18.69 20.19 8.40
N CYS A 199 18.95 19.96 7.10
CA CYS A 199 19.10 18.59 6.58
C CYS A 199 20.51 18.08 6.90
N VAL A 200 20.61 16.97 7.63
CA VAL A 200 21.90 16.40 8.06
C VAL A 200 22.76 15.91 6.89
N PHE A 201 22.14 15.48 5.79
CA PHE A 201 22.84 15.00 4.60
C PHE A 201 23.32 16.18 3.74
N CYS A 202 22.46 17.16 3.44
CA CYS A 202 22.89 18.38 2.73
C CYS A 202 24.00 19.11 3.49
N GLN A 203 23.87 19.25 4.82
CA GLN A 203 24.93 19.83 5.65
C GLN A 203 26.24 19.06 5.51
N GLU A 204 26.19 17.74 5.42
CA GLU A 204 27.39 16.94 5.24
C GLU A 204 28.00 17.10 3.84
N PHE A 205 27.18 17.22 2.80
CA PHE A 205 27.65 17.44 1.44
C PHE A 205 28.32 18.81 1.29
N ASP A 206 27.77 19.85 1.92
CA ASP A 206 28.28 21.22 1.83
C ASP A 206 29.42 21.50 2.84
N TYR A 207 29.35 20.93 4.05
CA TYR A 207 30.21 21.26 5.19
C TYR A 207 30.61 20.04 6.04
N VAL A 208 31.38 19.12 5.45
CA VAL A 208 31.85 17.86 6.06
C VAL A 208 32.35 18.04 7.50
N GLU A 209 33.21 19.03 7.78
CA GLU A 209 33.84 19.22 9.11
C GLU A 209 32.84 19.53 10.23
N THR A 210 31.69 20.09 9.90
CA THR A 210 30.64 20.44 10.88
C THR A 210 29.50 19.41 10.92
N SER A 211 29.59 18.37 10.09
CA SER A 211 28.55 17.36 9.94
C SER A 211 28.34 16.54 11.21
N VAL A 212 27.16 15.94 11.33
CA VAL A 212 26.88 14.95 12.40
C VAL A 212 27.86 13.79 12.34
N PHE A 213 28.29 13.39 11.14
CA PHE A 213 29.30 12.36 10.94
C PHE A 213 30.64 12.72 11.56
N ALA A 214 31.21 13.88 11.20
CA ALA A 214 32.51 14.32 11.73
C ALA A 214 32.49 14.44 13.25
N ASN A 215 31.38 14.94 13.82
CA ASN A 215 31.22 15.04 15.27
C ASN A 215 31.14 13.69 15.99
N LEU A 216 30.58 12.66 15.37
CA LEU A 216 30.39 11.34 15.97
C LEU A 216 31.59 10.41 15.80
N VAL A 217 32.21 10.42 14.61
CA VAL A 217 33.29 9.48 14.24
C VAL A 217 34.68 10.10 14.46
N GLY A 218 34.77 11.43 14.58
CA GLY A 218 36.03 12.13 14.75
C GLY A 218 37.01 11.89 13.60
N ASP A 219 38.30 11.78 13.91
CA ASP A 219 39.36 11.60 12.92
C ASP A 219 39.53 10.14 12.42
N GLU A 220 38.69 9.20 12.87
CA GLU A 220 38.83 7.78 12.55
C GLU A 220 38.51 7.47 11.08
N ILE A 221 37.59 8.22 10.47
CA ILE A 221 37.19 8.08 9.07
C ILE A 221 37.02 9.48 8.48
N LYS A 222 37.97 9.89 7.62
CA LYS A 222 37.98 11.23 7.01
C LYS A 222 36.95 11.40 5.89
N ASN A 223 36.68 10.33 5.16
CA ASN A 223 35.73 10.31 4.06
C ASN A 223 35.02 8.96 4.05
N ARG A 224 33.71 8.98 3.83
CA ARG A 224 32.85 7.79 3.75
C ARG A 224 32.10 7.66 2.43
N VAL A 225 32.41 8.52 1.46
CA VAL A 225 31.87 8.46 0.09
C VAL A 225 32.54 7.32 -0.65
N VAL A 226 31.72 6.44 -1.21
CA VAL A 226 32.13 5.29 -2.01
C VAL A 226 32.02 5.61 -3.50
N TYR A 227 30.98 6.35 -3.90
CA TYR A 227 30.71 6.72 -5.28
C TYR A 227 29.91 8.02 -5.34
N GLU A 228 30.09 8.78 -6.41
CA GLU A 228 29.37 10.01 -6.68
C GLU A 228 29.28 10.25 -8.18
N ASP A 229 28.10 10.63 -8.66
CA ASP A 229 27.87 11.14 -10.02
C ASP A 229 27.13 12.50 -9.97
N ASP A 230 26.49 12.90 -11.07
CA ASP A 230 25.76 14.18 -11.16
C ASP A 230 24.46 14.18 -10.35
N ASP A 231 23.83 13.03 -10.12
CA ASP A 231 22.50 12.89 -9.53
C ASP A 231 22.49 12.19 -8.16
N PHE A 232 23.48 11.32 -7.91
CA PHE A 232 23.49 10.40 -6.78
C PHE A 232 24.85 10.36 -6.06
N ILE A 233 24.78 10.04 -4.77
CA ILE A 233 25.94 9.81 -3.92
C ILE A 233 25.74 8.55 -3.08
N ILE A 234 26.77 7.72 -3.00
CA ILE A 234 26.78 6.50 -2.19
C ILE A 234 27.77 6.69 -1.06
N ILE A 235 27.28 6.55 0.17
CA ILE A 235 28.07 6.69 1.38
C ILE A 235 27.92 5.48 2.29
N VAL A 236 28.87 5.30 3.20
CA VAL A 236 28.74 4.32 4.27
C VAL A 236 27.91 4.92 5.44
N PRO A 237 26.82 4.27 5.88
CA PRO A 237 25.93 4.80 6.93
C PRO A 237 26.64 4.91 8.29
N ILE A 238 26.26 5.92 9.07
CA ILE A 238 26.45 5.85 10.53
C ILE A 238 25.46 4.81 11.07
N GLY A 239 25.91 4.05 12.05
CA GLY A 239 25.13 2.97 12.64
C GLY A 239 25.13 1.73 11.78
N GLN A 240 26.30 1.37 11.29
CA GLN A 240 26.47 0.21 10.47
C GLN A 240 26.45 -1.07 11.33
N PHE A 241 25.30 -1.72 11.45
CA PHE A 241 25.16 -2.92 12.29
C PHE A 241 25.79 -4.19 11.67
N VAL A 242 26.12 -4.16 10.36
CA VAL A 242 26.82 -5.22 9.61
C VAL A 242 27.75 -4.61 8.56
N GLU A 243 28.86 -5.29 8.22
CA GLU A 243 29.70 -4.91 7.07
C GLU A 243 28.93 -4.91 5.74
N GLY A 244 29.36 -4.09 4.78
CA GLY A 244 28.75 -3.98 3.44
C GLY A 244 27.48 -3.13 3.37
N GLY A 245 27.10 -2.48 4.47
CA GLY A 245 26.00 -1.53 4.51
C GLY A 245 26.33 -0.24 3.74
N LEU A 246 25.39 0.25 2.94
CA LEU A 246 25.50 1.47 2.14
C LEU A 246 24.22 2.31 2.24
N LEU A 247 24.38 3.61 2.04
CA LEU A 247 23.29 4.53 1.75
C LEU A 247 23.49 5.08 0.35
N LEU A 248 22.48 4.94 -0.50
CA LEU A 248 22.38 5.64 -1.77
C LEU A 248 21.45 6.84 -1.58
N LEU A 249 21.93 8.06 -1.84
CA LEU A 249 21.16 9.30 -1.68
C LEU A 249 21.07 10.06 -3.00
N SER A 250 20.00 10.85 -3.16
CA SER A 250 19.96 11.89 -4.18
C SER A 250 20.93 13.04 -3.82
N LYS A 251 21.51 13.72 -4.81
CA LYS A 251 22.25 14.97 -4.58
C LYS A 251 21.30 16.14 -4.41
N GLU A 252 20.23 16.16 -5.19
CA GLU A 252 19.12 17.08 -4.99
C GLU A 252 18.40 16.79 -3.67
N HIS A 253 17.99 17.84 -2.95
CA HIS A 253 17.20 17.70 -1.74
C HIS A 253 15.74 17.39 -2.08
N ILE A 254 15.43 16.11 -2.17
CA ILE A 254 14.07 15.58 -2.32
C ILE A 254 13.73 14.70 -1.12
N HIS A 255 12.45 14.57 -0.79
CA HIS A 255 12.05 13.89 0.47
C HIS A 255 12.17 12.37 0.44
N SER A 256 11.97 11.75 -0.71
CA SER A 256 12.19 10.32 -0.94
C SER A 256 12.40 10.03 -2.42
N PHE A 257 12.78 8.80 -2.76
CA PHE A 257 12.87 8.38 -4.15
C PHE A 257 11.51 8.31 -4.86
N ALA A 258 10.38 8.42 -4.16
CA ALA A 258 9.07 8.69 -4.79
C ALA A 258 8.97 10.11 -5.40
N HIS A 259 9.83 11.04 -4.98
CA HIS A 259 9.87 12.43 -5.44
C HIS A 259 10.94 12.70 -6.50
N LEU A 260 11.65 11.66 -6.96
CA LEU A 260 12.66 11.79 -8.00
C LEU A 260 11.99 12.16 -9.34
N SER A 261 12.68 12.93 -10.17
CA SER A 261 12.19 13.30 -11.50
C SER A 261 12.17 12.09 -12.45
N ASP A 262 11.17 12.05 -13.36
CA ASP A 262 10.90 10.93 -14.27
C ASP A 262 12.14 10.48 -15.06
N ASP A 263 12.95 11.44 -15.50
CA ASP A 263 14.15 11.25 -16.32
C ASP A 263 15.30 10.56 -15.57
N LYS A 264 15.29 10.56 -14.23
CA LYS A 264 16.36 10.01 -13.39
C LYS A 264 16.10 8.58 -12.89
N TYR A 265 14.89 8.05 -13.04
CA TYR A 265 14.55 6.72 -12.52
C TYR A 265 15.32 5.57 -13.18
N GLN A 266 15.61 5.69 -14.48
CA GLN A 266 16.39 4.65 -15.16
C GLN A 266 17.81 4.59 -14.58
N ALA A 267 18.45 5.74 -14.38
CA ALA A 267 19.77 5.81 -13.76
C ALA A 267 19.76 5.27 -12.32
N LEU A 268 18.74 5.60 -11.53
CA LEU A 268 18.56 5.05 -10.19
C LEU A 268 18.45 3.52 -10.19
N GLU A 269 17.62 2.96 -11.07
CA GLU A 269 17.40 1.51 -11.20
C GLU A 269 18.71 0.79 -11.57
N GLU A 270 19.43 1.30 -12.57
CA GLU A 270 20.73 0.74 -12.99
C GLU A 270 21.78 0.83 -11.88
N LEU A 271 21.82 1.94 -11.14
CA LEU A 271 22.75 2.14 -10.03
C LEU A 271 22.44 1.19 -8.86
N VAL A 272 21.16 1.03 -8.48
CA VAL A 272 20.75 0.08 -7.43
C VAL A 272 21.18 -1.35 -7.78
N GLU A 273 20.98 -1.79 -9.02
CA GLU A 273 21.42 -3.13 -9.45
C GLU A 273 22.96 -3.26 -9.48
N LYS A 274 23.70 -2.22 -9.91
CA LYS A 274 25.17 -2.19 -9.81
C LYS A 274 25.64 -2.35 -8.37
N ILE A 275 25.02 -1.65 -7.42
CA ILE A 275 25.35 -1.77 -5.99
C ILE A 275 25.06 -3.18 -5.48
N LYS A 276 23.87 -3.73 -5.78
CA LYS A 276 23.46 -5.08 -5.35
C LYS A 276 24.46 -6.14 -5.80
N LEU A 277 24.91 -6.05 -7.06
CA LEU A 277 25.91 -6.97 -7.62
C LEU A 277 27.27 -6.83 -6.95
N ALA A 278 27.77 -5.62 -6.72
CA ALA A 278 29.07 -5.42 -6.07
C ALA A 278 29.06 -5.87 -4.59
N VAL A 279 27.99 -5.58 -3.85
CA VAL A 279 27.83 -6.06 -2.48
C VAL A 279 27.80 -7.60 -2.45
N LYS A 280 27.09 -8.23 -3.40
CA LYS A 280 27.09 -9.69 -3.53
C LYS A 280 28.47 -10.24 -3.86
N GLU A 281 29.25 -9.59 -4.73
CA GLU A 281 30.60 -10.02 -5.09
C GLU A 281 31.54 -10.04 -3.88
N HIS A 282 31.50 -9.02 -3.03
CA HIS A 282 32.40 -8.89 -1.89
C HIS A 282 31.96 -9.63 -0.62
N TRP A 283 30.65 -9.79 -0.38
CA TRP A 283 30.11 -10.42 0.84
C TRP A 283 29.36 -11.73 0.60
N GLY A 284 29.16 -12.14 -0.66
CA GLY A 284 28.48 -13.40 -1.00
C GLY A 284 26.97 -13.39 -0.76
N ILE A 285 26.41 -12.25 -0.33
CA ILE A 285 25.00 -12.09 0.07
C ILE A 285 24.39 -10.98 -0.79
N MET A 286 23.23 -11.28 -1.40
CA MET A 286 22.47 -10.24 -2.10
C MET A 286 21.84 -9.30 -1.06
N PRO A 287 22.05 -7.98 -1.14
CA PRO A 287 21.52 -7.08 -0.14
C PRO A 287 20.01 -6.84 -0.32
N ILE A 288 19.38 -6.50 0.79
CA ILE A 288 18.04 -5.89 0.82
C ILE A 288 18.21 -4.38 0.61
N VAL A 289 17.27 -3.76 -0.12
CA VAL A 289 17.18 -2.31 -0.26
C VAL A 289 15.91 -1.82 0.41
N PHE A 290 15.96 -0.77 1.21
CA PHE A 290 14.75 -0.22 1.80
C PHE A 290 14.81 1.29 2.04
N GLU A 291 13.64 1.91 2.02
CA GLU A 291 13.43 3.32 2.34
C GLU A 291 12.19 3.44 3.23
N HIS A 292 12.20 4.44 4.10
CA HIS A 292 10.99 4.97 4.70
C HIS A 292 10.68 6.28 4.01
N GLY A 293 9.65 6.31 3.17
CA GLY A 293 9.20 7.54 2.53
C GLY A 293 8.68 8.53 3.58
N PRO A 294 8.74 9.84 3.32
CA PRO A 294 8.31 10.87 4.26
C PRO A 294 6.85 10.67 4.64
N ALA A 295 6.55 10.81 5.93
CA ALA A 295 5.18 11.06 6.38
C ALA A 295 5.03 12.57 6.56
N ILE A 296 3.88 13.12 6.20
CA ILE A 296 3.49 14.51 6.48
C ILE A 296 3.20 14.61 7.98
N ASP A 297 4.26 14.56 8.78
CA ASP A 297 4.15 14.60 10.22
C ASP A 297 3.95 16.06 10.66
N LYS A 298 2.69 16.45 10.88
CA LYS A 298 2.31 17.75 11.43
C LYS A 298 2.85 18.00 12.84
N THR A 299 3.42 16.99 13.52
CA THR A 299 3.93 17.08 14.90
C THR A 299 5.45 17.10 15.00
N LYS A 300 6.18 16.71 13.95
CA LYS A 300 7.63 16.95 13.86
C LYS A 300 7.85 18.39 13.42
N GLY A 301 8.15 19.27 14.38
CA GLY A 301 8.55 20.63 14.05
C GLY A 301 9.70 20.63 13.04
N ARG A 302 9.46 21.20 11.84
CA ARG A 302 10.40 21.64 10.78
C ARG A 302 11.86 21.16 10.89
N CYS A 303 12.07 19.85 10.99
CA CYS A 303 13.40 19.26 10.98
C CYS A 303 13.35 18.17 9.91
N CYS A 304 13.65 18.58 8.67
CA CYS A 304 13.69 17.73 7.49
C CYS A 304 14.88 16.77 7.61
N VAL A 305 14.71 15.69 8.37
CA VAL A 305 15.57 14.50 8.27
C VAL A 305 15.23 13.70 7.00
N ASP A 306 14.14 14.05 6.33
CA ASP A 306 13.64 13.37 5.14
C ASP A 306 14.35 13.91 3.90
N HIS A 307 15.51 13.32 3.63
CA HIS A 307 16.26 13.39 2.37
C HIS A 307 16.22 11.99 1.74
N ALA A 308 15.98 11.87 0.44
CA ALA A 308 15.84 10.57 -0.22
C ALA A 308 17.07 9.69 -0.04
N HIS A 309 16.86 8.52 0.55
CA HIS A 309 17.94 7.56 0.73
C HIS A 309 17.44 6.11 0.79
N PHE A 310 18.15 5.25 0.07
CA PHE A 310 18.00 3.82 0.13
C PHE A 310 19.04 3.26 1.09
N ASN A 311 18.57 2.52 2.09
CA ASN A 311 19.39 1.71 2.96
C ASN A 311 19.65 0.37 2.26
N ILE A 312 20.91 0.02 2.04
CA ILE A 312 21.31 -1.20 1.33
C ILE A 312 22.18 -2.03 2.28
N PHE A 313 21.74 -3.23 2.65
CA PHE A 313 22.47 -4.06 3.62
C PHE A 313 22.53 -5.54 3.19
N PRO A 314 23.71 -6.19 3.21
CA PRO A 314 23.85 -7.62 2.93
C PRO A 314 23.36 -8.43 4.13
N ILE A 315 22.08 -8.79 4.11
CA ILE A 315 21.43 -9.51 5.20
C ILE A 315 21.08 -10.93 4.74
N PRO A 316 21.61 -11.97 5.39
CA PRO A 316 21.37 -13.35 4.97
C PRO A 316 19.96 -13.88 5.30
N ASP A 317 19.27 -13.25 6.26
CA ASP A 317 17.90 -13.58 6.67
C ASP A 317 16.96 -12.42 6.36
N ASP A 318 16.27 -12.52 5.22
CA ASP A 318 15.35 -11.47 4.72
C ASP A 318 13.88 -11.78 5.06
N THR A 319 13.64 -11.94 6.36
CA THR A 319 12.29 -12.12 6.95
C THR A 319 11.52 -10.81 7.15
N VAL A 320 12.04 -9.69 6.60
CA VAL A 320 11.43 -8.36 6.75
C VAL A 320 9.99 -8.36 6.22
N HIS A 321 9.74 -9.05 5.11
CA HIS A 321 8.39 -9.16 4.54
C HIS A 321 7.40 -9.82 5.52
N ASP A 322 7.80 -10.88 6.22
CA ASP A 322 6.93 -11.59 7.18
C ASP A 322 6.50 -10.70 8.34
N ASN A 323 7.35 -9.75 8.74
CA ASN A 323 7.02 -8.77 9.78
C ASN A 323 6.15 -7.61 9.28
N LEU A 324 6.09 -7.38 7.96
CA LEU A 324 5.36 -6.29 7.34
C LEU A 324 4.10 -6.75 6.59
N LYS A 325 3.85 -8.05 6.45
CA LYS A 325 2.71 -8.60 5.69
C LYS A 325 1.33 -8.07 6.11
N ASP A 326 1.18 -7.72 7.38
CA ASP A 326 -0.07 -7.15 7.92
C ASP A 326 -0.25 -5.66 7.56
N ARG A 327 0.71 -5.07 6.85
CA ARG A 327 0.70 -3.70 6.32
C ARG A 327 0.37 -3.63 4.83
N TYR A 328 -0.34 -4.65 4.32
CA TYR A 328 -0.90 -4.70 2.96
C TYR A 328 0.16 -4.49 1.87
N PRO A 329 1.12 -5.41 1.71
CA PRO A 329 2.18 -5.28 0.72
C PRO A 329 1.62 -5.14 -0.69
N TYR A 330 2.13 -4.15 -1.42
CA TYR A 330 1.86 -3.97 -2.84
C TYR A 330 3.14 -4.19 -3.64
N SER A 331 3.09 -5.08 -4.63
CA SER A 331 4.27 -5.37 -5.46
C SER A 331 4.50 -4.27 -6.49
N VAL A 332 5.74 -3.79 -6.58
CA VAL A 332 6.16 -2.81 -7.59
C VAL A 332 7.23 -3.43 -8.50
N GLY A 333 7.07 -3.30 -9.83
CA GLY A 333 8.03 -3.87 -10.77
C GLY A 333 9.37 -3.11 -10.80
N HIS A 334 9.29 -1.79 -10.76
CA HIS A 334 10.42 -0.87 -10.91
C HIS A 334 10.38 0.22 -9.84
N VAL A 335 11.52 0.85 -9.56
CA VAL A 335 11.61 1.91 -8.54
C VAL A 335 10.78 3.16 -8.88
N ASN A 336 10.49 3.41 -10.16
CA ASN A 336 9.57 4.48 -10.57
C ASN A 336 8.12 4.27 -10.08
N GLY A 337 7.73 3.04 -9.74
CA GLY A 337 6.43 2.75 -9.13
C GLY A 337 6.24 3.45 -7.78
N LEU A 338 7.32 3.90 -7.14
CA LEU A 338 7.28 4.66 -5.90
C LEU A 338 6.57 6.01 -6.05
N GLN A 339 6.56 6.59 -7.26
CA GLN A 339 5.93 7.89 -7.54
C GLN A 339 4.45 7.94 -7.16
N LEU A 340 3.76 6.79 -7.26
CA LEU A 340 2.36 6.68 -6.87
C LEU A 340 2.14 7.05 -5.40
N TYR A 341 3.16 6.88 -4.55
CA TYR A 341 3.04 7.01 -3.10
C TYR A 341 3.62 8.31 -2.55
N LYS A 342 4.11 9.22 -3.41
CA LYS A 342 4.76 10.48 -3.01
C LYS A 342 3.86 11.39 -2.16
N ASP A 343 2.56 11.38 -2.45
CA ASP A 343 1.57 12.25 -1.80
C ASP A 343 0.88 11.60 -0.57
N LEU A 344 1.32 10.41 -0.14
CA LEU A 344 0.72 9.75 1.02
C LEU A 344 1.04 10.49 2.32
N GLU A 345 0.02 10.99 3.00
CA GLU A 345 0.17 11.71 4.29
C GLU A 345 0.90 10.90 5.35
N GLU A 346 0.65 9.59 5.42
CA GLU A 346 1.27 8.69 6.41
C GLU A 346 2.62 8.13 5.94
N GLY A 347 3.08 8.51 4.74
CA GLY A 347 4.25 7.95 4.09
C GLY A 347 4.09 6.49 3.67
N TYR A 348 5.20 5.88 3.28
CA TYR A 348 5.29 4.48 2.87
C TYR A 348 6.58 3.83 3.37
N LEU A 349 6.60 2.50 3.38
CA LEU A 349 7.83 1.72 3.48
C LEU A 349 8.09 1.02 2.16
N TYR A 350 9.31 1.10 1.64
CA TYR A 350 9.73 0.34 0.46
C TYR A 350 10.75 -0.72 0.87
N VAL A 351 10.61 -1.93 0.33
CA VAL A 351 11.59 -3.03 0.49
C VAL A 351 11.78 -3.73 -0.85
N ASP A 352 13.02 -3.78 -1.34
CA ASP A 352 13.50 -4.68 -2.39
C ASP A 352 14.22 -5.87 -1.72
N SER A 353 13.55 -7.02 -1.75
CA SER A 353 14.00 -8.27 -1.16
C SER A 353 14.47 -9.24 -2.25
N PRO A 354 15.64 -9.90 -2.14
CA PRO A 354 16.00 -10.99 -3.05
C PRO A 354 15.05 -12.20 -3.01
N ILE A 355 14.27 -12.38 -1.93
CA ILE A 355 13.37 -13.54 -1.75
C ILE A 355 11.95 -13.20 -2.20
N THR A 356 11.42 -12.07 -1.71
CA THR A 356 10.02 -11.69 -1.92
C THR A 356 9.86 -10.70 -3.06
N GLY A 357 10.94 -10.08 -3.53
CA GLY A 357 10.89 -9.02 -4.54
C GLY A 357 10.54 -7.68 -3.92
N ARG A 358 10.12 -6.75 -4.78
CA ARG A 358 9.91 -5.35 -4.43
C ARG A 358 8.48 -5.08 -3.97
N HIS A 359 8.36 -4.49 -2.80
CA HIS A 359 7.09 -4.19 -2.17
C HIS A 359 7.06 -2.82 -1.52
N VAL A 360 5.87 -2.20 -1.56
CA VAL A 360 5.51 -1.01 -0.79
C VAL A 360 4.51 -1.42 0.28
N TYR A 361 4.69 -0.89 1.50
CA TYR A 361 3.84 -1.16 2.66
C TYR A 361 3.32 0.15 3.25
N ASP A 362 2.22 0.04 3.99
CA ASP A 362 1.60 1.17 4.67
C ASP A 362 2.53 1.81 5.73
N GLY A 363 2.76 3.11 5.57
CA GLY A 363 3.61 3.93 6.43
C GLY A 363 2.95 4.38 7.75
N SER A 364 1.67 4.12 7.96
CA SER A 364 0.97 4.62 9.15
C SER A 364 1.49 3.96 10.43
N ASN A 365 1.63 4.76 11.48
CA ASN A 365 2.06 4.31 12.81
C ASN A 365 3.36 3.48 12.78
N VAL A 366 4.30 3.83 11.89
CA VAL A 366 5.60 3.18 11.79
C VAL A 366 6.55 3.79 12.83
N PRO A 367 7.10 3.00 13.79
CA PRO A 367 8.11 3.51 14.70
C PRO A 367 9.42 3.78 13.95
N SER A 368 10.23 4.70 14.48
CA SER A 368 11.53 5.04 13.88
C SER A 368 12.40 3.81 13.63
N GLN A 369 13.01 3.73 12.44
CA GLN A 369 13.95 2.67 12.05
C GLN A 369 13.34 1.25 12.14
N LEU A 370 12.03 1.10 11.92
CA LEU A 370 11.32 -0.18 12.05
C LEU A 370 12.01 -1.35 11.33
N ILE A 371 12.38 -1.16 10.06
CA ILE A 371 13.01 -2.21 9.25
C ILE A 371 14.35 -2.65 9.87
N ARG A 372 15.19 -1.70 10.31
CA ARG A 372 16.43 -1.99 11.04
C ARG A 372 16.17 -2.79 12.32
N ARG A 373 15.12 -2.44 13.08
CA ARG A 373 14.73 -3.18 14.31
C ARG A 373 14.38 -4.63 14.00
N TYR A 374 13.63 -4.88 12.93
CA TYR A 374 13.32 -6.25 12.51
C TYR A 374 14.58 -7.00 12.09
N ILE A 375 15.39 -6.43 11.20
CA ILE A 375 16.63 -7.06 10.72
C ILE A 375 17.54 -7.43 11.89
N THR A 376 17.90 -6.48 12.75
CA THR A 376 18.84 -6.73 13.84
C THR A 376 18.32 -7.74 14.86
N LYS A 377 17.00 -7.81 15.05
CA LYS A 377 16.37 -8.77 15.94
C LYS A 377 16.52 -10.20 15.40
N HIS A 378 16.27 -10.41 14.10
CA HIS A 378 16.41 -11.74 13.47
C HIS A 378 17.88 -12.19 13.43
N MET A 379 18.79 -11.23 13.27
CA MET A 379 20.24 -11.49 13.30
C MET A 379 20.82 -11.72 14.72
N GLY A 380 20.01 -11.63 15.78
CA GLY A 380 20.48 -11.82 17.16
C GLY A 380 21.35 -10.67 17.71
N ILE A 381 21.28 -9.49 17.10
CA ILE A 381 22.05 -8.27 17.43
C ILE A 381 21.10 -7.09 17.72
N ALA A 382 20.00 -7.36 18.42
CA ALA A 382 18.87 -6.47 18.61
C ALA A 382 19.20 -5.14 19.31
N GLU A 383 20.39 -4.99 19.88
CA GLU A 383 20.93 -3.77 20.48
C GLU A 383 21.51 -2.79 19.44
N ARG A 384 21.84 -3.25 18.22
CA ARG A 384 22.56 -2.47 17.20
C ARG A 384 21.67 -1.64 16.27
N TRP A 385 20.34 -1.74 16.39
CA TRP A 385 19.43 -1.10 15.42
C TRP A 385 19.53 0.42 15.40
N HIS A 386 19.74 1.05 16.56
CA HIS A 386 19.66 2.49 16.71
C HIS A 386 21.00 3.14 16.38
N TRP A 387 21.07 3.86 15.26
CA TRP A 387 22.34 4.44 14.77
C TRP A 387 23.04 5.39 15.77
N ARG A 388 22.28 6.11 16.61
CA ARG A 388 22.87 6.96 17.67
C ARG A 388 23.51 6.19 18.83
N HIS A 389 23.15 4.92 19.01
CA HIS A 389 23.64 4.10 20.13
C HIS A 389 24.76 3.15 19.69
N TYR A 390 24.64 2.61 18.48
CA TYR A 390 25.66 1.79 17.85
C TYR A 390 26.10 2.48 16.57
N MET A 391 27.36 2.92 16.49
CA MET A 391 27.89 3.63 15.31
C MET A 391 28.45 2.68 14.25
N GLY A 392 29.03 1.54 14.66
CA GLY A 392 29.57 0.52 13.75
C GLY A 392 30.87 0.93 13.04
N VAL A 393 31.77 1.67 13.71
CA VAL A 393 32.97 2.25 13.08
C VAL A 393 33.88 1.18 12.46
N ASP A 394 34.02 0.02 13.09
CA ASP A 394 34.83 -1.08 12.56
C ASP A 394 34.20 -1.65 11.28
N GLU A 395 32.87 -1.85 11.27
CA GLU A 395 32.14 -2.28 10.08
C GLU A 395 32.23 -1.25 8.95
N MET A 396 32.22 0.05 9.28
CA MET A 396 32.42 1.13 8.31
C MET A 396 33.79 1.06 7.65
N LYS A 397 34.86 0.93 8.44
CA LYS A 397 36.24 0.82 7.92
C LYS A 397 36.41 -0.41 7.04
N ALA A 398 35.88 -1.56 7.48
CA ALA A 398 35.93 -2.80 6.71
C ALA A 398 35.20 -2.68 5.35
N THR A 399 34.08 -1.96 5.35
CA THR A 399 33.28 -1.71 4.13
C THR A 399 34.00 -0.79 3.17
N LEU A 400 34.52 0.33 3.66
CA LEU A 400 35.29 1.29 2.85
C LEU A 400 36.50 0.61 2.19
N SER A 401 37.26 -0.18 2.95
CA SER A 401 38.44 -0.87 2.42
C SER A 401 38.12 -1.87 1.30
N LYS A 402 36.99 -2.60 1.39
CA LYS A 402 36.57 -3.56 0.36
C LYS A 402 36.03 -2.88 -0.90
N LEU A 403 35.49 -1.66 -0.78
CA LEU A 403 34.85 -0.92 -1.87
C LEU A 403 35.72 0.22 -2.45
N GLU A 404 37.03 0.28 -2.13
CA GLU A 404 37.92 1.34 -2.62
C GLU A 404 37.93 1.50 -4.15
N ASN A 405 37.63 0.43 -4.89
CA ASN A 405 37.60 0.40 -6.36
C ASN A 405 36.19 0.40 -6.95
N PHE A 406 35.16 0.66 -6.15
CA PHE A 406 33.79 0.79 -6.63
C PHE A 406 33.66 2.13 -7.38
N LYS A 407 33.93 2.14 -8.69
CA LYS A 407 33.72 3.29 -9.59
C LYS A 407 32.84 2.91 -10.76
#